data_AF-A0A6A3CLD9-F1
#
_entry.id   AF-A0A6A3CLD9-F1
#
_cell.length_a   1.000
_cell.length_b   1.000
_cell.length_c   1.000
_cell.angle_alpha   90.00
_cell.angle_beta   90.00
_cell.angle_gamma   90.00
#
_symmetry.space_group_name_H-M   'P 1'
#
loop_
_entity.id
_entity.type
_entity.pdbx_description
1 polymer ?
#
loop_
_entity_poly.entity_id
_entity_poly.type
_entity_poly.pdbx_seq_one_letter_code
_entity_poly.pdbx_strand_id
1 'polypeptide(L)'
;MAEEHRCQTPEGHRLCVNNCGFFGSPATMNLCSKCYRDFRLKEQGAASIKSSLSCSSSSSSAVVESVSQVSLFTLPEVIGESPAPTVEIDMAAEQRPQQQPNRCMVYRKRVALAGFRCRCGITFCGSHRYPENHGCTFDFKTIGREEIARANPAVKADKLEKI
;
A
#
# COMPACT_ATOMS: atom_id res chain seq x y z
N MET A 1 -39.93 -4.78 2.00
CA MET A 1 -39.92 -3.84 0.85
C MET A 1 -38.48 -3.69 0.42
N ALA A 2 -38.11 -4.18 -0.76
CA ALA A 2 -36.75 -4.11 -1.29
C ALA A 2 -36.68 -2.90 -2.24
N GLU A 3 -35.95 -1.87 -1.85
CA GLU A 3 -35.80 -0.65 -2.64
C GLU A 3 -34.76 -0.88 -3.74
N GLU A 4 -35.24 -0.99 -4.98
CA GLU A 4 -34.42 -1.15 -6.19
C GLU A 4 -33.56 0.10 -6.41
N HIS A 5 -32.26 -0.01 -6.10
CA HIS A 5 -31.30 1.02 -6.46
C HIS A 5 -31.07 0.99 -7.98
N ARG A 6 -31.84 1.81 -8.69
CA ARG A 6 -31.69 2.10 -10.11
C ARG A 6 -30.24 2.54 -10.36
N CYS A 7 -29.46 1.73 -11.08
CA CYS A 7 -28.15 2.10 -11.58
C CYS A 7 -28.31 3.28 -12.55
N GLN A 8 -28.15 4.51 -12.05
CA GLN A 8 -28.06 5.69 -12.91
C GLN A 8 -26.75 5.58 -13.70
N THR A 9 -26.85 5.47 -15.02
CA THR A 9 -25.70 5.50 -15.93
C THR A 9 -25.02 6.85 -15.80
N PRO A 10 -23.77 6.93 -15.32
CA PRO A 10 -23.14 8.22 -15.09
C PRO A 10 -22.73 8.82 -16.44
N GLU A 11 -23.09 10.09 -16.60
CA GLU A 11 -22.70 10.95 -17.70
C GLU A 11 -21.20 10.81 -18.02
N GLY A 12 -20.90 10.78 -19.32
CA GLY A 12 -19.64 10.34 -19.90
C GLY A 12 -18.39 10.75 -19.13
N HIS A 13 -17.45 9.81 -19.07
CA HIS A 13 -16.11 9.93 -18.52
C HIS A 13 -15.42 11.26 -18.87
N ARG A 14 -15.63 12.30 -18.05
CA ARG A 14 -14.94 13.60 -18.19
C ARG A 14 -13.56 13.48 -17.56
N LEU A 15 -12.55 13.92 -18.29
CA LEU A 15 -11.18 13.99 -17.77
C LEU A 15 -11.07 15.11 -16.73
N CYS A 16 -10.15 14.93 -15.78
CA CYS A 16 -9.82 15.93 -14.78
C CYS A 16 -9.48 17.25 -15.47
N VAL A 17 -10.02 18.37 -14.98
CA VAL A 17 -9.73 19.73 -15.50
C VAL A 17 -8.24 20.03 -15.54
N ASN A 18 -7.46 19.48 -14.60
CA ASN A 18 -6.00 19.63 -14.55
C ASN A 18 -5.25 18.74 -15.57
N ASN A 19 -5.97 18.06 -16.48
CA ASN A 19 -5.42 17.17 -17.52
C ASN A 19 -4.42 16.13 -17.00
N CYS A 20 -4.60 15.65 -15.77
CA CYS A 20 -3.68 14.73 -15.12
C CYS A 20 -3.85 13.25 -15.56
N GLY A 21 -4.63 12.98 -16.61
CA GLY A 21 -4.88 11.63 -17.13
C GLY A 21 -5.85 10.77 -16.30
N PHE A 22 -6.58 11.34 -15.34
CA PHE A 22 -7.60 10.63 -14.55
C PHE A 22 -8.97 11.30 -14.70
N PHE A 23 -10.05 10.57 -14.44
CA PHE A 23 -11.42 11.08 -14.58
C PHE A 23 -11.84 11.97 -13.40
N GLY A 24 -12.50 13.08 -13.71
CA GLY A 24 -13.11 13.97 -12.72
C GLY A 24 -14.59 13.67 -12.59
N SER A 25 -15.16 13.86 -11.39
CA SER A 25 -16.61 13.78 -11.20
C SER A 25 -17.22 15.20 -11.12
N PRO A 26 -18.47 15.39 -11.57
CA PRO A 26 -19.17 16.67 -11.40
C PRO A 26 -19.28 17.10 -9.92
N ALA A 27 -19.38 16.13 -9.00
CA ALA A 27 -19.42 16.37 -7.57
C ALA A 27 -18.12 16.99 -7.00
N THR A 28 -16.97 16.74 -7.63
CA THR A 28 -15.65 17.31 -7.23
C THR A 28 -15.18 18.39 -8.19
N MET A 29 -16.10 19.16 -8.78
CA MET A 29 -15.80 20.21 -9.76
C MET A 29 -14.99 19.70 -10.97
N ASN A 30 -15.26 18.47 -11.42
CA ASN A 30 -14.52 17.76 -12.47
C ASN A 30 -13.02 17.58 -12.16
N LEU A 31 -12.60 17.62 -10.89
CA LEU A 31 -11.24 17.23 -10.49
C LEU A 31 -11.16 15.75 -10.12
N CYS A 32 -10.03 15.11 -10.42
CA CYS A 32 -9.74 13.77 -9.89
C CYS A 32 -9.55 13.79 -8.37
N SER A 33 -9.63 12.63 -7.74
CA SER A 33 -9.45 12.47 -6.28
C SER A 33 -8.10 12.99 -5.75
N LYS A 34 -7.05 13.02 -6.59
CA LYS A 34 -5.75 13.60 -6.23
C LYS A 34 -5.79 15.13 -6.31
N CYS A 35 -6.13 15.68 -7.47
CA CYS A 35 -6.20 17.12 -7.67
C CYS A 35 -7.24 17.80 -6.76
N TYR A 36 -8.35 17.13 -6.45
CA TYR A 36 -9.36 17.67 -5.54
C TYR A 36 -8.83 17.81 -4.11
N ARG A 37 -8.02 16.84 -3.64
CA ARG A 37 -7.35 16.97 -2.34
C ARG A 37 -6.37 18.14 -2.33
N ASP A 38 -5.57 18.28 -3.39
CA ASP A 38 -4.61 19.38 -3.53
C ASP A 38 -5.34 20.75 -3.57
N PHE A 39 -6.48 20.82 -4.25
CA PHE A 39 -7.34 21.99 -4.30
C PHE A 39 -7.89 22.35 -2.91
N ARG A 40 -8.40 21.37 -2.16
CA ARG A 40 -8.91 21.57 -0.78
C ARG A 40 -7.81 22.03 0.18
N LEU A 41 -6.60 21.47 0.08
CA LEU A 41 -5.43 21.90 0.84
C LEU A 41 -5.06 23.36 0.52
N LYS A 42 -5.16 23.75 -0.75
CA LYS A 42 -4.87 25.13 -1.20
C LYS A 42 -5.95 26.12 -0.78
N GLU A 43 -7.23 25.75 -0.77
CA GLU A 43 -8.31 26.60 -0.24
C GLU A 43 -8.18 26.83 1.27
N GLN A 44 -7.82 25.81 2.05
CA GLN A 44 -7.60 25.93 3.49
C GLN A 44 -6.34 26.76 3.80
N GLY A 45 -5.27 26.60 3.02
CA GLY A 45 -4.07 27.44 3.10
C GLY A 45 -4.32 28.90 2.70
N ALA A 46 -5.17 29.13 1.68
CA ALA A 46 -5.56 30.47 1.25
C ALA A 46 -6.52 31.16 2.25
N ALA A 47 -7.30 30.41 3.02
CA ALA A 47 -8.10 30.96 4.12
C ALA A 47 -7.22 31.46 5.28
N SER A 48 -6.05 30.85 5.50
CA SER A 48 -5.08 31.27 6.53
C SER A 48 -4.25 32.50 6.15
N ILE A 49 -4.22 32.91 4.87
CA ILE A 49 -3.46 34.08 4.38
C ILE A 49 -4.40 35.27 4.05
N LYS A 50 -5.72 35.08 4.11
CA LYS A 50 -6.71 36.16 3.90
C LYS A 50 -7.01 37.01 5.15
N SER A 51 -6.21 36.91 6.21
CA SER A 51 -6.27 37.83 7.36
C SER A 51 -5.28 39.00 7.27
N SER A 52 -4.48 39.11 6.20
CA SER A 52 -3.47 40.16 6.12
C SER A 52 -3.09 40.54 4.70
N LEU A 53 -3.99 41.20 3.96
CA LEU A 53 -3.61 42.18 2.93
C LEU A 53 -4.80 42.99 2.38
N SER A 54 -5.11 44.09 3.04
CA SER A 54 -5.76 45.25 2.43
C SER A 54 -4.72 46.37 2.29
N CYS A 55 -4.57 46.88 1.05
CA CYS A 55 -4.00 48.17 0.60
C CYS A 55 -2.59 48.57 1.10
N SER A 56 -1.64 49.03 0.27
CA SER A 56 -1.76 50.11 -0.71
C SER A 56 -0.59 50.14 -1.70
N SER A 57 -0.80 50.87 -2.78
CA SER A 57 -0.01 51.08 -4.00
C SER A 57 1.24 51.97 -3.88
N SER A 58 2.08 51.88 -4.92
CA SER A 58 3.04 52.89 -5.45
C SER A 58 4.37 53.03 -4.67
N SER A 59 5.57 53.17 -5.25
CA SER A 59 6.00 53.61 -6.60
C SER A 59 7.53 53.41 -6.79
N SER A 60 7.93 53.26 -8.06
CA SER A 60 9.19 53.69 -8.74
C SER A 60 10.59 53.13 -8.41
N SER A 61 11.11 52.41 -9.41
CA SER A 61 12.35 52.69 -10.19
C SER A 61 13.76 52.29 -9.71
N ALA A 62 14.48 51.70 -10.68
CA ALA A 62 15.90 51.87 -11.04
C ALA A 62 16.84 50.66 -10.86
N VAL A 63 17.16 50.05 -12.02
CA VAL A 63 18.43 49.51 -12.54
C VAL A 63 19.57 49.15 -11.56
N VAL A 64 20.17 47.96 -11.69
CA VAL A 64 21.40 47.73 -12.48
C VAL A 64 21.78 46.24 -12.53
N GLU A 65 22.34 45.90 -13.68
CA GLU A 65 22.98 44.68 -14.17
C GLU A 65 24.33 44.42 -13.49
N SER A 66 24.75 43.14 -13.31
CA SER A 66 26.11 42.66 -13.65
C SER A 66 26.34 41.18 -13.29
N VAL A 67 27.40 40.65 -13.87
CA VAL A 67 27.74 39.30 -14.33
C VAL A 67 28.52 38.41 -13.35
N SER A 68 28.39 37.08 -13.59
CA SER A 68 29.41 36.03 -13.52
C SER A 68 30.18 35.78 -12.21
N GLN A 69 30.10 34.55 -11.69
CA GLN A 69 31.22 33.58 -11.80
C GLN A 69 30.91 32.20 -11.19
N VAL A 70 31.37 31.19 -11.92
CA VAL A 70 31.47 29.77 -11.59
C VAL A 70 32.59 29.55 -10.59
N SER A 71 32.38 28.69 -9.59
CA SER A 71 33.51 27.95 -9.01
C SER A 71 33.07 26.61 -8.43
N LEU A 72 34.01 25.68 -8.49
CA LEU A 72 33.87 24.22 -8.56
C LEU A 72 34.50 23.61 -7.29
N PHE A 73 33.99 22.44 -6.86
CA PHE A 73 34.55 21.53 -5.84
C PHE A 73 34.50 22.04 -4.39
N THR A 74 34.07 21.25 -3.40
CA THR A 74 34.81 20.13 -2.80
C THR A 74 33.89 19.37 -1.83
N LEU A 75 33.90 18.02 -1.83
CA LEU A 75 33.37 17.20 -0.73
C LEU A 75 34.31 17.26 0.48
N PRO A 76 33.79 17.10 1.70
CA PRO A 76 34.38 16.09 2.56
C PRO A 76 33.34 15.21 3.27
N GLU A 77 33.64 13.92 3.22
CA GLU A 77 33.20 12.84 4.08
C GLU A 77 33.73 13.04 5.50
N VAL A 78 32.87 12.97 6.53
CA VAL A 78 33.30 12.74 7.92
C VAL A 78 32.32 11.78 8.62
N ILE A 79 32.93 10.67 9.02
CA ILE A 79 32.44 9.57 9.84
C ILE A 79 32.22 10.04 11.29
N GLY A 80 31.22 9.47 11.97
CA GLY A 80 31.02 9.65 13.41
C GLY A 80 30.07 8.62 13.99
N GLU A 81 30.64 7.53 14.51
CA GLU A 81 29.99 6.45 15.25
C GLU A 81 29.47 6.91 16.63
N SER A 82 28.24 6.49 16.99
CA SER A 82 27.83 5.80 18.25
C SER A 82 28.17 6.42 19.64
N PRO A 83 27.70 5.85 20.77
CA PRO A 83 26.33 5.76 21.30
C PRO A 83 26.19 6.47 22.67
N ALA A 84 24.96 6.75 23.13
CA ALA A 84 24.66 6.75 24.57
C ALA A 84 23.14 6.63 24.84
N PRO A 85 22.73 5.99 25.96
CA PRO A 85 21.37 5.49 26.22
C PRO A 85 20.54 6.43 27.09
N THR A 86 19.38 5.93 27.57
CA THR A 86 18.40 6.50 28.54
C THR A 86 17.20 7.19 27.86
N VAL A 87 15.93 7.03 28.25
CA VAL A 87 15.26 6.48 29.44
C VAL A 87 13.93 5.85 28.98
N GLU A 88 13.56 4.74 29.61
CA GLU A 88 12.26 4.06 29.51
C GLU A 88 11.11 4.98 30.00
N ILE A 89 10.08 5.19 29.19
CA ILE A 89 8.75 5.56 29.70
C ILE A 89 7.72 4.72 28.96
N ASP A 90 7.15 3.77 29.69
CA ASP A 90 5.96 3.00 29.35
C ASP A 90 4.79 3.95 29.09
N MET A 91 4.37 4.03 27.84
CA MET A 91 3.03 4.48 27.47
C MET A 91 2.42 3.41 26.57
N ALA A 92 1.35 2.79 27.07
CA ALA A 92 0.49 1.85 26.38
C ALA A 92 -0.13 2.52 25.13
N ALA A 93 0.61 2.50 24.03
CA ALA A 93 0.13 2.79 22.71
C ALA A 93 -0.39 1.48 22.11
N GLU A 94 -1.69 1.45 21.84
CA GLU A 94 -2.36 0.40 21.07
C GLU A 94 -1.72 0.33 19.68
N GLN A 95 -0.69 -0.51 19.55
CA GLN A 95 0.00 -0.73 18.29
C GLN A 95 -0.92 -1.52 17.38
N ARG A 96 -1.61 -0.83 16.45
CA ARG A 96 -2.13 -1.49 15.26
C ARG A 96 -0.93 -2.18 14.57
N PRO A 97 -0.93 -3.51 14.40
CA PRO A 97 0.20 -4.20 13.81
C PRO A 97 0.42 -3.66 12.40
N GLN A 98 1.60 -3.10 12.16
CA GLN A 98 2.07 -2.66 10.84
C GLN A 98 2.00 -3.87 9.90
N GLN A 99 0.93 -3.96 9.11
CA GLN A 99 0.71 -5.10 8.22
C GLN A 99 1.79 -5.11 7.14
N GLN A 100 2.71 -6.05 7.26
CA GLN A 100 3.76 -6.24 6.27
C GLN A 100 3.11 -6.58 4.92
N PRO A 101 3.54 -5.96 3.81
CA PRO A 101 2.88 -6.14 2.53
C PRO A 101 3.06 -7.59 2.06
N ASN A 102 1.95 -8.34 2.01
CA ASN A 102 1.93 -9.70 1.45
C ASN A 102 2.42 -9.66 0.00
N ARG A 103 3.60 -10.25 -0.26
CA ARG A 103 4.23 -10.36 -1.59
C ARG A 103 4.48 -11.83 -1.90
N CYS A 104 4.43 -12.18 -3.18
CA CYS A 104 4.73 -13.52 -3.64
C CYS A 104 6.24 -13.75 -3.64
N MET A 105 6.69 -14.92 -3.17
CA MET A 105 8.13 -15.19 -3.14
C MET A 105 8.79 -15.42 -4.50
N VAL A 106 8.06 -15.92 -5.50
CA VAL A 106 8.67 -16.23 -6.81
C VAL A 106 9.01 -14.96 -7.60
N TYR A 107 8.08 -13.98 -7.65
CA TYR A 107 8.25 -12.78 -8.48
C TYR A 107 8.08 -11.44 -7.74
N ARG A 108 7.99 -11.47 -6.40
CA ARG A 108 7.85 -10.29 -5.49
C ARG A 108 6.67 -9.34 -5.75
N LYS A 109 5.74 -9.67 -6.65
CA LYS A 109 4.47 -8.93 -6.84
C LYS A 109 3.68 -8.92 -5.53
N ARG A 110 3.07 -7.78 -5.25
CA ARG A 110 2.15 -7.58 -4.11
C ARG A 110 0.89 -8.41 -4.32
N VAL A 111 0.55 -9.26 -3.36
CA VAL A 111 -0.60 -10.17 -3.40
C VAL A 111 -1.76 -9.73 -2.50
N ALA A 112 -1.55 -8.69 -1.68
CA ALA A 112 -2.57 -8.07 -0.84
C ALA A 112 -3.41 -9.13 -0.07
N LEU A 113 -4.73 -8.94 0.04
CA LEU A 113 -5.67 -9.89 0.66
C LEU A 113 -5.83 -11.21 -0.12
N ALA A 114 -5.53 -11.22 -1.43
CA ALA A 114 -5.68 -12.39 -2.30
C ALA A 114 -4.44 -13.31 -2.30
N GLY A 115 -3.61 -13.24 -1.25
CA GLY A 115 -2.43 -14.08 -1.07
C GLY A 115 -2.79 -15.49 -0.63
N PHE A 116 -2.26 -16.50 -1.31
CA PHE A 116 -2.39 -17.90 -0.91
C PHE A 116 -1.18 -18.29 -0.07
N ARG A 117 -1.40 -18.74 1.17
CA ARG A 117 -0.34 -19.28 2.02
C ARG A 117 -0.17 -20.77 1.72
N CYS A 118 1.03 -21.17 1.32
CA CYS A 118 1.38 -22.57 1.16
C CYS A 118 1.68 -23.21 2.53
N ARG A 119 1.63 -24.54 2.62
CA ARG A 119 2.02 -25.30 3.83
C ARG A 119 3.49 -25.10 4.22
N CYS A 120 4.35 -24.69 3.28
CA CYS A 120 5.73 -24.25 3.58
C CYS A 120 5.80 -22.89 4.31
N GLY A 121 4.68 -22.23 4.60
CA GLY A 121 4.61 -20.98 5.37
C GLY A 121 4.70 -19.71 4.53
N ILE A 122 5.02 -19.84 3.24
CA ILE A 122 5.24 -18.73 2.32
C ILE A 122 3.94 -18.32 1.61
N THR A 123 3.78 -17.02 1.35
CA THR A 123 2.64 -16.46 0.61
C THR A 123 2.97 -16.34 -0.89
N PHE A 124 2.02 -16.75 -1.73
CA PHE A 124 2.12 -16.72 -3.19
C PHE A 124 0.88 -16.10 -3.83
N CYS A 125 1.00 -15.74 -5.10
CA CYS A 125 -0.09 -15.31 -5.96
C CYS A 125 -0.85 -16.49 -6.58
N GLY A 126 -1.94 -16.20 -7.30
CA GLY A 126 -2.74 -17.22 -7.99
C GLY A 126 -1.94 -18.12 -8.94
N SER A 127 -0.91 -17.59 -9.62
CA SER A 127 -0.08 -18.39 -10.53
C SER A 127 0.98 -19.25 -9.83
N HIS A 128 1.42 -18.87 -8.62
CA HIS A 128 2.43 -19.61 -7.85
C HIS A 128 1.83 -20.32 -6.64
N ARG A 129 0.50 -20.51 -6.64
CA ARG A 129 -0.25 -21.12 -5.54
C ARG A 129 0.14 -22.59 -5.35
N TYR A 130 0.39 -23.32 -6.43
CA TYR A 130 0.61 -24.76 -6.38
C TYR A 130 2.08 -25.12 -6.12
N PRO A 131 2.37 -26.25 -5.43
CA PRO A 131 3.72 -26.68 -5.06
C PRO A 131 4.71 -26.75 -6.21
N GLU A 132 4.25 -27.17 -7.39
CA GLU A 132 5.05 -27.31 -8.60
C GLU A 132 5.54 -25.96 -9.14
N ASN A 133 4.78 -24.88 -8.95
CA ASN A 133 5.11 -23.57 -9.49
C ASN A 133 6.16 -22.81 -8.67
N HIS A 134 6.42 -23.21 -7.43
CA HIS A 134 7.39 -22.55 -6.56
C HIS A 134 8.45 -23.49 -5.98
N GLY A 135 8.48 -24.75 -6.44
CA GLY A 135 9.44 -25.75 -5.95
C GLY A 135 9.30 -25.98 -4.45
N CYS A 136 8.09 -26.25 -3.97
CA CYS A 136 7.83 -26.42 -2.54
C CYS A 136 8.71 -27.52 -1.94
N THR A 137 9.45 -27.20 -0.89
CA THR A 137 10.28 -28.15 -0.13
C THR A 137 9.51 -28.91 0.94
N PHE A 138 8.20 -28.71 1.02
CA PHE A 138 7.35 -29.33 2.03
C PHE A 138 6.93 -30.75 1.60
N ASP A 139 7.10 -31.73 2.48
CA ASP A 139 6.77 -33.13 2.21
C ASP A 139 5.26 -33.43 2.36
N PHE A 140 4.50 -33.14 1.31
CA PHE A 140 3.05 -33.43 1.28
C PHE A 140 2.74 -34.94 1.37
N LYS A 141 3.66 -35.80 0.90
CA LYS A 141 3.44 -37.25 0.83
C LYS A 141 3.44 -37.92 2.20
N THR A 142 4.38 -37.55 3.06
CA THR A 142 4.53 -38.15 4.40
C THR A 142 3.38 -37.72 5.28
N ILE A 143 3.11 -36.41 5.33
CA ILE A 143 2.03 -35.82 6.13
C ILE A 143 0.67 -36.29 5.63
N GLY A 144 0.46 -36.37 4.30
CA GLY A 144 -0.78 -36.90 3.75
C GLY A 144 -1.02 -38.37 4.12
N ARG A 145 0.02 -39.21 4.09
CA ARG A 145 -0.08 -40.60 4.51
C ARG A 145 -0.42 -40.72 5.99
N GLU A 146 0.24 -39.92 6.84
CA GLU A 146 -0.01 -39.93 8.28
C GLU A 146 -1.42 -39.44 8.63
N GLU A 147 -1.89 -38.36 7.99
CA GLU A 147 -3.25 -37.85 8.15
C GLU A 147 -4.30 -38.90 7.74
N ILE A 148 -4.11 -39.58 6.61
CA ILE A 148 -5.01 -40.66 6.15
C ILE A 148 -4.95 -41.87 7.08
N ALA A 149 -3.74 -42.30 7.49
CA ALA A 149 -3.58 -43.44 8.39
C ALA A 149 -4.26 -43.19 9.74
N ARG A 150 -4.19 -41.96 10.25
CA ARG A 150 -4.87 -41.53 11.47
C ARG A 150 -6.39 -41.45 11.30
N ALA A 151 -6.88 -41.07 10.13
CA ALA A 151 -8.31 -40.94 9.85
C ALA A 151 -8.98 -42.27 9.48
N ASN A 152 -8.22 -43.26 9.00
CA ASN A 152 -8.77 -44.55 8.60
C ASN A 152 -9.29 -45.32 9.83
N PRO A 153 -10.61 -45.61 9.89
CA PRO A 153 -11.15 -46.42 10.97
C PRO A 153 -10.60 -47.85 10.89
N ALA A 154 -10.32 -48.45 12.04
CA ALA A 154 -9.82 -49.82 12.10
C ALA A 154 -10.95 -50.81 11.78
N VAL A 155 -10.98 -51.30 10.54
CA VAL A 155 -11.90 -52.35 10.12
C VAL A 155 -11.27 -53.71 10.45
N LYS A 156 -11.61 -54.27 11.61
CA LYS A 156 -11.28 -55.66 11.97
C LYS A 156 -12.58 -56.47 11.93
N ALA A 157 -12.65 -57.43 11.03
CA ALA A 157 -13.72 -58.43 11.04
C ALA A 157 -13.27 -59.63 11.87
N ASP A 158 -14.21 -60.23 12.61
CA ASP A 158 -13.95 -61.47 13.33
C ASP A 158 -13.71 -62.60 12.33
N LYS A 159 -12.74 -63.47 12.66
CA LYS A 159 -12.37 -64.61 11.84
C LYS A 159 -13.55 -65.58 11.80
N LEU A 160 -14.09 -65.83 10.61
CA LEU A 160 -15.21 -66.75 10.42
C LEU A 160 -14.87 -68.15 10.95
N GLU A 161 -15.75 -68.70 11.78
CA GLU A 161 -15.64 -70.07 12.25
C GLU A 161 -15.92 -71.04 11.11
N LYS A 162 -15.13 -72.12 11.08
CA LYS A 162 -15.15 -73.12 10.02
C LYS A 162 -16.34 -74.07 10.26
N ILE A 163 -17.29 -74.11 9.31
CA ILE A 163 -18.41 -75.07 9.27
C ILE A 163 -17.90 -76.45 8.87
#